data_AF-A0A959FFI3-F1
#
_entry.id   AF-A0A959FFI3-F1
#
_cell.length_a   1.000
_cell.length_b   1.000
_cell.length_c   1.000
_cell.angle_alpha   90.00
_cell.angle_beta   90.00
_cell.angle_gamma   90.00
#
_symmetry.space_group_name_H-M   'P 1'
#
loop_
_entity.id
_entity.type
_entity.pdbx_description
1 polymer ?
#
loop_
_entity_poly.entity_id
_entity_poly.type
_entity_poly.pdbx_seq_one_letter_code
_entity_poly.pdbx_strand_id
1 'polypeptide(L)'
;TFIDIYPERRSLEAVSNVSDPQFQQQVVDPESQLWKDILYQEQVDGGFTLDFFGGKSWKFNKVFLYLNVGVNNILDNKDLITGGYEQFRFDFEGKDVGRFPNRYFYSFGRNYFISLAFRY
;
A
#
# COMPACT_ATOMS: atom_id res chain seq x y z
N THR A 1 5.10 4.91 1.31
CA THR A 1 4.30 4.29 2.40
C THR A 1 4.91 2.96 2.77
N PHE A 2 4.63 2.40 3.95
CA PHE A 2 5.04 1.03 4.29
C PHE A 2 3.91 0.04 3.99
N ILE A 3 4.23 -1.14 3.49
CA ILE A 3 3.23 -2.20 3.26
C ILE A 3 3.03 -3.03 4.54
N ASP A 4 1.85 -3.63 4.70
CA ASP A 4 1.53 -4.44 5.86
C ASP A 4 2.43 -5.68 5.95
N ILE A 5 2.86 -5.98 7.17
CA ILE A 5 3.82 -7.03 7.45
C ILE A 5 3.15 -8.39 7.66
N TYR A 6 3.87 -9.45 7.28
CA TYR A 6 3.64 -10.80 7.77
C TYR A 6 4.55 -11.05 8.98
N PRO A 7 4.00 -11.15 10.20
CA PRO A 7 4.82 -11.22 11.41
C PRO A 7 5.73 -12.46 11.49
N GLU A 8 5.31 -13.60 10.95
CA GLU A 8 6.10 -14.85 11.07
C GLU A 8 7.39 -14.82 10.24
N ARG A 9 7.49 -13.97 9.21
CA ARG A 9 8.76 -13.70 8.50
C ARG A 9 9.80 -13.01 9.38
N ARG A 10 9.38 -12.41 10.50
CA ARG A 10 10.25 -11.73 11.47
C ARG A 10 10.54 -12.60 12.69
N SER A 11 10.56 -13.91 12.46
CA SER A 11 10.92 -14.92 13.46
C SER A 11 12.35 -15.42 13.24
N LEU A 12 12.90 -16.05 14.28
CA LEU A 12 14.18 -16.75 14.17
C LEU A 12 14.11 -17.90 13.17
N GLU A 13 12.95 -18.55 13.05
CA GLU A 13 12.72 -19.67 12.13
C GLU A 13 12.83 -19.23 10.67
N ALA A 14 12.33 -18.04 10.32
CA ALA A 14 12.37 -17.52 8.96
C ALA A 14 13.80 -17.31 8.43
N VAL A 15 14.75 -17.04 9.32
CA VAL A 15 16.17 -16.86 8.98
C VAL A 15 17.00 -18.10 9.29
N SER A 16 16.46 -19.12 9.94
CA SER A 16 17.20 -20.34 10.29
C SER A 16 17.28 -21.34 9.12
N ASN A 17 18.45 -21.95 8.95
CA ASN A 17 18.73 -23.03 8.02
C ASN A 17 18.50 -24.42 8.63
N VAL A 18 18.14 -24.49 9.91
CA VAL A 18 17.92 -25.74 10.65
C VAL A 18 16.62 -25.63 11.45
N SER A 19 15.92 -26.77 11.60
CA SER A 19 14.64 -26.88 12.31
C SER A 19 14.71 -26.67 13.83
N ASP A 20 15.91 -26.62 14.43
CA ASP A 20 16.13 -26.35 15.86
C ASP A 20 17.32 -25.39 16.05
N PRO A 21 17.10 -24.06 16.11
CA PRO A 21 18.15 -23.06 16.05
C PRO A 21 18.78 -22.84 17.43
N GLN A 22 19.68 -23.73 17.84
CA GLN A 22 20.44 -23.55 19.09
C GLN A 22 21.73 -22.72 18.91
N PHE A 23 22.17 -22.43 17.67
CA PHE A 23 23.44 -21.74 17.39
C PHE A 23 23.35 -20.70 16.27
N GLN A 24 23.99 -19.53 16.45
CA GLN A 24 23.99 -18.41 15.48
C GLN A 24 24.65 -18.71 14.12
N GLN A 25 25.39 -19.81 13.99
CA GLN A 25 26.01 -20.20 12.70
C GLN A 25 25.03 -20.87 11.72
N GLN A 26 23.76 -21.01 12.10
CA GLN A 26 22.74 -21.69 11.32
C GLN A 26 21.72 -20.72 10.70
N VAL A 27 21.91 -19.40 10.80
CA VAL A 27 20.98 -18.42 10.20
C VAL A 27 21.53 -17.85 8.88
N VAL A 28 20.65 -17.24 8.08
CA VAL A 28 21.03 -16.40 6.95
C VAL A 28 22.01 -15.33 7.44
N ASP A 29 23.06 -15.07 6.66
CA ASP A 29 24.05 -14.05 6.98
C ASP A 29 23.37 -12.70 7.27
N PRO A 30 23.52 -12.14 8.49
CA PRO A 30 22.89 -10.87 8.88
C PRO A 30 23.24 -9.68 7.99
N GLU A 31 24.37 -9.71 7.29
CA GLU A 31 24.79 -8.63 6.40
C GLU A 31 24.27 -8.80 4.96
N SER A 32 23.69 -9.97 4.65
CA SER A 32 23.21 -10.28 3.31
C SER A 32 21.94 -9.50 2.93
N GLN A 33 21.72 -9.34 1.62
CA GLN A 33 20.48 -8.74 1.12
C GLN A 33 19.26 -9.58 1.48
N LEU A 34 19.38 -10.91 1.47
CA LEU A 34 18.32 -11.83 1.83
C LEU A 34 17.83 -11.63 3.27
N TRP A 35 18.73 -11.38 4.21
CA TRP A 35 18.37 -11.06 5.60
C TRP A 35 17.48 -9.82 5.69
N LYS A 36 17.84 -8.76 4.94
CA LYS A 36 17.04 -7.53 4.86
C LYS A 36 15.69 -7.82 4.20
N ASP A 37 15.68 -8.54 3.09
CA ASP A 37 14.44 -8.84 2.38
C ASP A 37 13.47 -9.68 3.22
N ILE A 38 13.97 -10.57 4.10
CA ILE A 38 13.14 -11.37 5.00
C ILE A 38 12.57 -10.52 6.16
N LEU A 39 13.42 -9.73 6.83
CA LEU A 39 13.07 -9.10 8.10
C LEU A 39 12.56 -7.67 7.97
N TYR A 40 13.04 -6.91 6.98
CA TYR A 40 12.76 -5.49 6.89
C TYR A 40 11.41 -5.29 6.24
N GLN A 41 10.65 -4.31 6.74
CA GLN A 41 9.39 -3.91 6.12
C GLN A 41 9.68 -3.15 4.84
N GLU A 42 9.09 -3.60 3.73
CA GLU A 42 9.22 -2.92 2.45
C GLU A 42 8.58 -1.53 2.51
N GLN A 43 9.33 -0.54 2.05
CA GLN A 43 8.87 0.83 1.87
C GLN A 43 8.72 1.09 0.38
N VAL A 44 7.51 1.46 -0.04
CA VAL A 44 7.23 1.80 -1.44
C VAL A 44 7.53 3.26 -1.72
N ASP A 45 7.91 3.53 -2.97
CA ASP A 45 8.21 4.86 -3.47
C ASP A 45 7.06 5.83 -3.22
N GLY A 46 7.43 7.06 -2.89
CA GLY A 46 6.48 8.15 -2.72
C GLY A 46 5.97 8.67 -4.06
N GLY A 47 4.80 9.30 -4.03
CA GLY A 47 4.27 10.05 -5.16
C GLY A 47 3.05 10.85 -4.76
N PHE A 48 2.48 11.58 -5.71
CA PHE A 48 1.34 12.45 -5.47
C PHE A 48 0.32 12.38 -6.61
N THR A 49 -0.94 12.70 -6.28
CA THR A 49 -2.00 13.00 -7.25
C THR A 49 -2.33 14.49 -7.18
N LEU A 50 -2.92 15.01 -8.25
CA LEU A 50 -3.43 16.38 -8.29
C LEU A 50 -4.93 16.34 -8.54
N ASP A 51 -5.70 16.99 -7.67
CA ASP A 51 -7.16 17.01 -7.73
C ASP A 51 -7.67 18.44 -7.97
N PHE A 52 -8.79 18.55 -8.67
CA PHE A 52 -9.47 19.82 -8.92
C PHE A 52 -10.95 19.69 -8.58
N PHE A 53 -11.46 20.62 -7.79
CA PHE A 53 -12.88 20.69 -7.47
C PHE A 53 -13.38 22.13 -7.55
N GLY A 54 -14.65 22.27 -7.89
CA GLY A 54 -15.32 23.56 -7.99
C GLY A 54 -16.80 23.41 -7.71
N GLY A 55 -17.37 24.44 -7.11
CA GLY A 55 -18.79 24.43 -6.77
C GLY A 55 -19.42 25.79 -6.96
N LYS A 56 -20.72 25.78 -7.23
CA LYS A 56 -21.57 26.97 -7.25
C LYS A 56 -22.85 26.68 -6.51
N SER A 57 -23.33 27.68 -5.79
CA SER A 57 -24.67 27.65 -5.19
C SER A 57 -25.54 28.75 -5.76
N TRP A 58 -26.84 28.47 -5.80
CA TRP A 58 -27.87 29.42 -6.17
C TRP A 58 -28.93 29.42 -5.07
N LYS A 59 -29.41 30.62 -4.73
CA LYS A 59 -30.51 30.80 -3.80
C LYS A 59 -31.76 31.18 -4.57
N PHE A 60 -32.83 30.40 -4.40
CA PHE A 60 -34.15 30.66 -4.94
C PHE A 60 -35.13 30.76 -3.76
N ASN A 61 -35.55 31.98 -3.42
CA ASN A 61 -36.37 32.28 -2.24
C ASN A 61 -35.74 31.78 -0.93
N LYS A 62 -36.33 30.75 -0.31
CA LYS A 62 -35.82 30.11 0.92
C LYS A 62 -34.97 28.86 0.64
N VAL A 63 -34.94 28.41 -0.62
CA VAL A 63 -34.26 27.19 -1.04
C VAL A 63 -32.87 27.52 -1.59
N PHE A 64 -31.90 26.69 -1.26
CA PHE A 64 -30.57 26.70 -1.86
C PHE A 64 -30.35 25.44 -2.70
N LEU A 65 -29.81 25.63 -3.91
CA LEU A 65 -29.27 24.59 -4.75
C LEU A 65 -27.75 24.69 -4.73
N TYR A 66 -27.07 23.61 -4.35
CA TYR A 66 -25.61 23.50 -4.40
C TYR A 66 -25.22 22.50 -5.49
N LEU A 67 -24.39 22.94 -6.42
CA LEU A 67 -23.69 22.09 -7.39
C LEU A 67 -22.21 22.05 -7.03
N ASN A 68 -21.67 20.86 -6.81
CA ASN A 68 -20.24 20.63 -6.67
C ASN A 68 -19.80 19.63 -7.74
N VAL A 69 -18.68 19.92 -8.40
CA VAL A 69 -18.06 19.04 -9.39
C VAL A 69 -16.58 18.91 -9.06
N GLY A 70 -15.99 17.80 -9.45
CA GLY A 70 -14.54 17.66 -9.36
C GLY A 70 -13.99 16.51 -10.18
N VAL A 71 -12.68 16.58 -10.37
CA VAL A 71 -11.84 15.63 -11.08
C VAL A 71 -10.72 15.26 -10.11
N ASN A 72 -10.66 13.98 -9.72
CA ASN A 72 -9.56 13.47 -8.92
C ASN A 72 -8.53 12.81 -9.83
N ASN A 73 -7.26 12.86 -9.43
CA ASN A 73 -6.10 12.36 -10.17
C ASN A 73 -6.05 12.90 -11.61
N ILE A 74 -5.97 14.22 -11.76
CA ILE A 74 -5.86 14.91 -13.05
C ILE A 74 -4.65 14.40 -13.84
N LEU A 75 -3.58 13.97 -13.18
CA LEU A 75 -2.38 13.42 -13.84
C LEU A 75 -2.57 11.97 -14.33
N ASP A 76 -3.69 11.32 -14.02
CA ASP A 76 -3.99 9.91 -14.31
C ASP A 76 -2.90 8.93 -13.82
N ASN A 77 -2.27 9.24 -12.68
CA ASN A 77 -1.23 8.42 -12.10
C ASN A 77 -1.81 7.14 -11.48
N LYS A 78 -1.70 6.01 -12.19
CA LYS A 78 -2.17 4.68 -11.76
C LYS A 78 -1.09 3.82 -11.13
N ASP A 79 0.17 4.19 -11.33
CA ASP A 79 1.32 3.42 -10.86
C ASP A 79 1.68 3.74 -9.41
N LEU A 80 1.04 4.76 -8.82
CA LEU A 80 1.20 5.12 -7.42
C LEU A 80 0.68 4.01 -6.52
N ILE A 81 1.58 3.39 -5.75
CA ILE A 81 1.23 2.40 -4.74
C ILE A 81 0.66 3.13 -3.52
N THR A 82 -0.60 2.87 -3.21
CA THR A 82 -1.31 3.46 -2.06
C THR A 82 -1.18 2.60 -0.80
N GLY A 83 -0.82 1.34 -0.95
CA GLY A 83 -0.54 0.40 0.12
C GLY A 83 -0.22 -0.98 -0.43
N GLY A 84 -0.15 -1.97 0.45
CA GLY A 84 0.11 -3.35 0.06
C GLY A 84 0.27 -4.22 1.30
N TYR A 85 0.48 -5.51 1.08
CA TYR A 85 0.72 -6.47 2.16
C TYR A 85 1.64 -7.59 1.69
N GLU A 86 2.47 -8.06 2.62
CA GLU A 86 3.18 -9.33 2.52
C GLU A 86 2.15 -10.48 2.61
N GLN A 87 2.25 -11.50 1.74
CA GLN A 87 1.39 -12.66 1.87
C GLN A 87 1.69 -13.40 3.17
N PHE A 88 0.67 -13.95 3.85
CA PHE A 88 0.81 -14.82 5.03
C PHE A 88 1.39 -16.21 4.69
N ARG A 89 2.38 -16.26 3.80
CA ARG A 89 3.08 -17.45 3.33
C ARG A 89 4.53 -17.08 3.09
N PHE A 90 5.42 -17.94 3.56
CA PHE A 90 6.85 -17.81 3.35
C PHE A 90 7.47 -19.19 3.13
N ASP A 91 8.51 -19.25 2.32
CA ASP A 91 9.27 -20.48 2.10
C ASP A 91 10.33 -20.64 3.19
N PHE A 92 10.00 -21.30 4.30
CA PHE A 92 10.93 -21.45 5.43
C PHE A 92 12.12 -22.37 5.10
N GLU A 93 11.96 -23.31 4.17
CA GLU A 93 13.05 -24.19 3.73
C GLU A 93 13.99 -23.46 2.76
N GLY A 94 13.44 -22.99 1.64
CA GLY A 94 14.21 -22.38 0.54
C GLY A 94 14.51 -20.90 0.72
N LYS A 95 13.81 -20.21 1.63
CA LYS A 95 13.95 -18.77 1.93
C LYS A 95 13.73 -17.87 0.73
N ASP A 96 13.00 -18.37 -0.27
CA ASP A 96 12.67 -17.61 -1.47
C ASP A 96 11.50 -16.64 -1.18
N VAL A 97 11.84 -15.37 -0.98
CA VAL A 97 10.88 -14.27 -0.83
C VAL A 97 10.02 -14.09 -2.08
N GLY A 98 10.53 -14.45 -3.26
CA GLY A 98 9.84 -14.34 -4.54
C GLY A 98 8.78 -15.41 -4.78
N ARG A 99 8.78 -16.50 -4.00
CA ARG A 99 7.77 -17.58 -4.10
C ARG A 99 6.37 -17.09 -3.75
N PHE A 100 6.27 -16.16 -2.82
CA PHE A 100 5.02 -15.51 -2.40
C PHE A 100 5.19 -13.99 -2.45
N PRO A 101 5.17 -13.39 -3.66
CA PRO A 101 5.49 -11.97 -3.83
C PRO A 101 4.46 -11.08 -3.14
N ASN A 102 4.89 -9.91 -2.72
CA ASN A 102 4.02 -8.94 -2.06
C ASN A 102 2.89 -8.49 -2.98
N ARG A 103 1.75 -8.12 -2.39
CA ARG A 103 0.58 -7.63 -3.12
C ARG A 103 0.43 -6.14 -2.87
N TYR A 104 0.23 -5.38 -3.93
CA TYR A 104 0.16 -3.93 -3.88
C TYR A 104 -1.23 -3.43 -4.24
N PHE A 105 -1.64 -2.36 -3.58
CA PHE A 105 -2.81 -1.57 -3.93
C PHE A 105 -2.35 -0.34 -4.69
N TYR A 106 -2.98 -0.10 -5.83
CA TYR A 106 -2.66 1.01 -6.70
C TYR A 106 -3.70 2.11 -6.61
N SER A 107 -3.28 3.33 -6.86
CA SER A 107 -4.17 4.48 -6.96
C SER A 107 -5.19 4.25 -8.08
N PHE A 108 -6.43 4.68 -7.85
CA PHE A 108 -7.39 4.76 -8.93
C PHE A 108 -6.90 5.76 -9.97
N GLY A 109 -7.17 5.47 -11.24
CA GLY A 109 -6.99 6.44 -12.31
C GLY A 109 -7.88 7.67 -12.14
N ARG A 110 -7.81 8.56 -13.11
CA ARG A 110 -8.63 9.78 -13.14
C ARG A 110 -10.11 9.43 -12.98
N ASN A 111 -10.76 10.04 -12.01
CA ASN A 111 -12.19 9.88 -11.78
C ASN A 111 -12.88 11.24 -11.59
N TYR A 112 -14.21 11.22 -11.67
CA TYR A 112 -15.03 12.42 -11.74
C TYR A 112 -16.18 12.29 -10.76
N PHE A 113 -16.59 13.41 -10.17
CA PHE A 113 -17.81 13.47 -9.39
C PHE A 113 -18.64 14.70 -9.72
N ILE A 114 -19.95 14.54 -9.55
CA ILE A 114 -20.93 15.62 -9.53
C ILE A 114 -21.86 15.38 -8.35
N SER A 115 -22.10 16.41 -7.56
CA SER A 115 -22.98 16.39 -6.40
C SER A 115 -23.95 17.56 -6.48
N LEU A 116 -25.24 17.23 -6.36
CA LEU A 116 -26.35 18.18 -6.34
C LEU A 116 -27.06 18.04 -4.99
N ALA A 117 -27.13 19.13 -4.23
CA ALA A 117 -27.80 19.17 -2.94
C ALA A 117 -28.84 20.28 -2.88
N PHE A 118 -30.02 19.94 -2.36
CA PHE A 118 -31.11 20.88 -2.10
C PHE A 118 -31.21 21.12 -0.59
N ARG A 119 -31.28 22.38 -0.19
CA ARG A 119 -31.51 22.80 1.20
C ARG A 119 -32.71 23.73 1.25
N TYR A 120 -33.72 23.38 2.04
CA TYR A 120 -34.96 24.15 2.25
C TYR A 120 -34.97 24.92 3.58
#